data_AF-A0AAT9GMR3-F1
#
_entry.id   AF-A0AAT9GMR3-F1
#
_cell.length_a   1.000
_cell.length_b   1.000
_cell.length_c   1.000
_cell.angle_alpha   90.00
_cell.angle_beta   90.00
_cell.angle_gamma   90.00
#
_symmetry.space_group_name_H-M   'P 1'
#
loop_
_entity.id
_entity.type
_entity.pdbx_description
1 polymer ?
#
loop_
_entity_poly.entity_id
_entity_poly.type
_entity_poly.pdbx_seq_one_letter_code
_entity_poly.pdbx_strand_id
1 'polypeptide(L)'
;MGIVSLYRQVMKDKKVIISHYVITTDVNDLSPLINFLEKYKIRAYNYKVKYVNGKVFVRAILSDNVILSIENLTLDEAEKLIPPEIQPSKYYIEFHNVRPENISFFNSLSFYSAEFHVFPSYIFCKIDEYRCKVKEEEILTKLSEIFSTIKNITKPFNMNFLNNKEKLICEIILKYNGIRNPEEIENCEIIDDKVIYKGNIIAQINLPP
;
A
#
# COMPACT_ATOMS: atom_id res chain seq x y z
N MET A 1 1.51 -51.89 -17.14
CA MET A 1 1.81 -50.50 -17.53
C MET A 1 0.71 -50.02 -18.46
N GLY A 2 -0.08 -49.04 -18.03
CA GLY A 2 -1.12 -48.41 -18.84
C GLY A 2 -1.37 -47.03 -18.24
N ILE A 3 -0.77 -46.01 -18.87
CA ILE A 3 -0.76 -44.63 -18.40
C ILE A 3 -2.19 -44.07 -18.56
N VAL A 4 -2.85 -43.76 -17.44
CA VAL A 4 -4.08 -42.98 -17.42
C VAL A 4 -3.71 -41.53 -17.73
N SER A 5 -3.94 -41.14 -18.99
CA SER A 5 -3.79 -39.78 -19.48
C SER A 5 -4.81 -38.87 -18.79
N LEU A 6 -4.39 -38.14 -17.75
CA LEU A 6 -5.12 -37.00 -17.20
C LEU A 6 -5.23 -35.92 -18.28
N TYR A 7 -6.37 -35.85 -18.96
CA TYR A 7 -6.76 -34.66 -19.72
C TYR A 7 -7.10 -33.55 -18.72
N ARG A 8 -6.11 -32.72 -18.37
CA ARG A 8 -6.38 -31.37 -17.88
C ARG A 8 -6.90 -30.56 -19.07
N GLN A 9 -8.22 -30.47 -19.18
CA GLN A 9 -8.87 -29.49 -20.03
C GLN A 9 -8.55 -28.11 -19.45
N VAL A 10 -7.50 -27.48 -19.97
CA VAL A 10 -7.19 -26.08 -19.65
C VAL A 10 -8.28 -25.25 -20.35
N MET A 11 -9.32 -24.87 -19.61
CA MET A 11 -10.28 -23.86 -20.05
C MET A 11 -9.46 -22.59 -20.33
N LYS A 12 -9.42 -22.18 -21.61
CA LYS A 12 -8.67 -21.01 -22.02
C LYS A 12 -9.45 -19.76 -21.60
N ASP A 13 -8.82 -18.86 -20.86
CA ASP A 13 -9.40 -17.58 -20.46
C ASP A 13 -10.04 -16.88 -21.68
N LYS A 14 -11.33 -16.53 -21.58
CA LYS A 14 -12.09 -15.75 -22.55
C LYS A 14 -12.34 -14.34 -22.03
N LYS A 15 -12.58 -13.40 -22.95
CA LYS A 15 -12.99 -12.03 -22.63
C LYS A 15 -14.46 -11.85 -22.95
N VAL A 16 -15.22 -11.32 -22.01
CA VAL A 16 -16.66 -11.03 -22.14
C VAL A 16 -16.89 -9.59 -21.74
N ILE A 17 -17.71 -8.86 -22.50
CA ILE A 17 -18.14 -7.50 -22.18
C ILE A 17 -19.58 -7.59 -21.69
N ILE A 18 -19.83 -7.14 -20.45
CA ILE A 18 -21.16 -7.08 -19.86
C ILE A 18 -21.35 -5.68 -19.30
N SER A 19 -22.35 -4.96 -19.81
CA SER A 19 -22.60 -3.56 -19.46
C SER A 19 -21.34 -2.71 -19.68
N HIS A 20 -20.71 -2.23 -18.61
CA HIS A 20 -19.49 -1.42 -18.65
C HIS A 20 -18.25 -2.21 -18.19
N TYR A 21 -18.35 -3.50 -17.90
CA TYR A 21 -17.23 -4.32 -17.44
C TYR A 21 -16.60 -5.10 -18.59
N VAL A 22 -15.27 -5.10 -18.64
CA VAL A 22 -14.48 -6.00 -19.46
C VAL A 22 -13.95 -7.13 -18.57
N ILE A 23 -14.57 -8.31 -18.68
CA ILE A 23 -14.35 -9.45 -17.80
C ILE A 23 -13.47 -10.48 -18.49
N THR A 24 -12.33 -10.83 -17.88
CA THR A 24 -11.53 -12.00 -18.27
C THR A 24 -11.92 -13.19 -17.39
N THR A 25 -12.32 -14.31 -17.97
CA THR A 25 -12.89 -15.43 -17.21
C THR A 25 -12.67 -16.79 -17.85
N ASP A 26 -12.68 -17.85 -17.05
CA ASP A 26 -12.69 -19.25 -17.47
C ASP A 26 -14.05 -19.95 -17.22
N VAL A 27 -15.02 -19.25 -16.63
CA VAL A 27 -16.35 -19.80 -16.32
C VAL A 27 -17.41 -19.37 -17.35
N ASN A 28 -18.49 -20.15 -17.43
CA ASN A 28 -19.63 -19.85 -18.29
C ASN A 28 -20.70 -19.02 -17.59
N ASP A 29 -21.02 -19.35 -16.34
CA ASP A 29 -21.97 -18.58 -15.54
C ASP A 29 -21.26 -17.43 -14.81
N LEU A 30 -21.56 -16.20 -15.23
CA LEU A 30 -21.06 -14.97 -14.62
C LEU A 30 -22.06 -14.30 -13.69
N SER A 31 -23.28 -14.85 -13.55
CA SER A 31 -24.35 -14.26 -12.73
C SER A 31 -23.90 -13.96 -11.29
N PRO A 32 -23.13 -14.82 -10.60
CA PRO A 32 -22.62 -14.51 -9.27
C PRO A 32 -21.71 -13.28 -9.24
N LEU A 33 -20.81 -13.15 -10.22
CA LEU A 33 -19.90 -12.01 -10.32
C LEU A 33 -20.67 -10.72 -10.62
N ILE A 34 -21.60 -10.76 -11.57
CA ILE A 34 -22.41 -9.59 -11.93
C ILE A 34 -23.25 -9.13 -10.74
N ASN A 35 -23.93 -10.05 -10.06
CA ASN A 35 -24.69 -9.75 -8.85
C ASN A 35 -23.81 -9.11 -7.77
N PHE A 36 -22.59 -9.63 -7.57
CA PHE A 36 -21.61 -9.05 -6.63
C PHE A 36 -21.22 -7.62 -7.02
N LEU A 37 -20.83 -7.39 -8.29
CA LEU A 37 -20.42 -6.07 -8.77
C LEU A 37 -21.56 -5.04 -8.65
N GLU A 38 -22.79 -5.43 -8.97
CA GLU A 38 -23.98 -4.57 -8.91
C GLU A 38 -24.43 -4.31 -7.47
N LYS A 39 -24.49 -5.34 -6.62
CA LYS A 39 -24.84 -5.25 -5.19
C LYS A 39 -24.01 -4.19 -4.47
N TYR A 40 -22.70 -4.15 -4.77
CA TYR A 40 -21.75 -3.23 -4.14
C TYR A 40 -21.41 -2.01 -4.99
N LYS A 41 -22.09 -1.81 -6.12
CA LYS A 41 -21.87 -0.70 -7.06
C LYS A 41 -20.38 -0.52 -7.40
N ILE A 42 -19.66 -1.64 -7.61
CA ILE A 42 -18.22 -1.64 -7.77
C ILE A 42 -17.84 -0.96 -9.09
N ARG A 43 -17.30 0.26 -8.99
CA ARG A 43 -16.67 0.93 -10.12
C ARG A 43 -15.26 0.38 -10.28
N ALA A 44 -15.08 -0.54 -11.22
CA ALA A 44 -13.78 -1.11 -11.52
C ALA A 44 -12.86 -0.07 -12.18
N TYR A 45 -11.68 0.18 -11.60
CA TYR A 45 -10.66 1.05 -12.19
C TYR A 45 -10.26 0.51 -13.57
N ASN A 46 -10.33 1.35 -14.60
CA ASN A 46 -10.16 0.97 -16.01
C ASN A 46 -11.08 -0.16 -16.51
N TYR A 47 -12.20 -0.43 -15.82
CA TYR A 47 -13.23 -1.40 -16.20
C TYR A 47 -12.74 -2.86 -16.37
N LYS A 48 -11.54 -3.20 -15.88
CA LYS A 48 -10.97 -4.54 -16.00
C LYS A 48 -11.30 -5.37 -14.77
N VAL A 49 -12.05 -6.45 -14.97
CA VAL A 49 -12.36 -7.45 -13.94
C VAL A 49 -11.80 -8.79 -14.42
N LYS A 50 -11.19 -9.56 -13.53
CA LYS A 50 -10.83 -10.96 -13.81
C LYS A 50 -11.60 -11.87 -12.85
N TYR A 51 -12.20 -12.92 -13.37
CA TYR A 51 -12.89 -13.93 -12.58
C TYR A 51 -12.53 -15.32 -13.10
N VAL A 52 -11.51 -15.92 -12.49
CA VAL A 52 -10.87 -17.15 -12.98
C VAL A 52 -10.74 -18.12 -11.80
N ASN A 53 -11.05 -19.39 -12.02
CA ASN A 53 -11.05 -20.44 -10.98
C ASN A 53 -11.88 -20.07 -9.74
N GLY A 54 -13.02 -19.38 -9.93
CA GLY A 54 -13.86 -18.90 -8.83
C GLY A 54 -13.25 -17.77 -7.98
N LYS A 55 -12.15 -17.17 -8.44
CA LYS A 55 -11.45 -16.08 -7.76
C LYS A 55 -11.56 -14.78 -8.55
N VAL A 56 -11.86 -13.68 -7.86
CA VAL A 56 -12.02 -12.34 -8.42
C VAL A 56 -10.75 -11.51 -8.27
N PHE A 57 -10.48 -10.71 -9.30
CA PHE A 57 -9.50 -9.64 -9.29
C PHE A 57 -10.18 -8.37 -9.78
N VAL A 58 -10.31 -7.39 -8.90
CA VAL A 58 -10.97 -6.12 -9.19
C VAL A 58 -10.37 -5.02 -8.33
N ARG A 59 -10.17 -3.84 -8.93
CA ARG A 59 -9.81 -2.62 -8.22
C ARG A 59 -11.06 -1.76 -8.12
N ALA A 60 -11.72 -1.77 -6.97
CA ALA A 60 -12.95 -1.05 -6.70
C ALA A 60 -12.66 0.39 -6.25
N ILE A 61 -13.25 1.38 -6.91
CA ILE A 61 -13.23 2.77 -6.44
C ILE A 61 -14.33 2.90 -5.39
N LEU A 62 -13.95 3.13 -4.13
CA LEU A 62 -14.88 3.25 -3.00
C LEU A 62 -15.22 4.70 -2.67
N SER A 63 -14.26 5.62 -2.88
CA SER A 63 -14.45 7.07 -2.93
C SER A 63 -13.37 7.68 -3.83
N ASP A 64 -13.42 9.00 -4.09
CA ASP A 64 -12.53 9.67 -5.07
C ASP A 64 -11.04 9.32 -4.89
N ASN A 65 -10.57 9.20 -3.65
CA ASN A 65 -9.18 8.90 -3.32
C ASN A 65 -8.98 7.57 -2.57
N VAL A 66 -9.99 6.70 -2.51
CA VAL A 66 -9.92 5.43 -1.79
C VAL A 66 -10.29 4.28 -2.70
N ILE A 67 -9.32 3.38 -2.90
CA ILE A 67 -9.44 2.20 -3.76
C ILE A 67 -9.29 0.95 -2.91
N LEU A 68 -10.08 -0.07 -3.21
CA LEU A 68 -9.91 -1.43 -2.70
C LEU A 68 -9.54 -2.37 -3.84
N SER A 69 -8.32 -2.89 -3.76
CA SER A 69 -7.78 -3.89 -4.68
C SER A 69 -8.00 -5.27 -4.10
N ILE A 70 -8.97 -5.97 -4.68
CA ILE A 70 -9.30 -7.36 -4.38
C ILE A 70 -8.55 -8.22 -5.38
N GLU A 71 -7.72 -9.13 -4.89
CA GLU A 71 -6.90 -10.01 -5.71
C GLU A 71 -6.96 -11.44 -5.20
N ASN A 72 -7.31 -12.38 -6.10
CA ASN A 72 -7.28 -13.81 -5.82
C ASN A 72 -8.18 -14.27 -4.64
N LEU A 73 -9.32 -13.59 -4.45
CA LEU A 73 -10.30 -13.94 -3.40
C LEU A 73 -11.55 -14.56 -4.01
N THR A 74 -12.24 -15.46 -3.30
CA THR A 74 -13.60 -15.86 -3.68
C THR A 74 -14.53 -14.66 -3.52
N LEU A 75 -15.73 -14.72 -4.10
CA LEU A 75 -16.73 -13.67 -3.90
C LEU A 75 -17.09 -13.51 -2.41
N ASP A 76 -17.20 -14.61 -1.66
CA ASP A 76 -17.48 -14.58 -0.21
C ASP A 76 -16.33 -13.96 0.60
N GLU A 77 -15.08 -14.20 0.20
CA GLU A 77 -13.90 -13.56 0.82
C GLU A 77 -13.85 -12.07 0.48
N ALA A 78 -14.11 -11.72 -0.78
CA ALA A 78 -14.13 -10.35 -1.28
C ALA A 78 -15.23 -9.52 -0.62
N GLU A 79 -16.43 -10.09 -0.44
CA GLU A 79 -17.57 -9.44 0.21
C GLU A 79 -17.23 -8.97 1.63
N LYS A 80 -16.41 -9.70 2.37
CA LYS A 80 -15.97 -9.33 3.73
C LYS A 80 -15.08 -8.08 3.77
N LEU A 81 -14.48 -7.70 2.65
CA LEU A 81 -13.60 -6.54 2.54
C LEU A 81 -14.33 -5.27 2.12
N ILE A 82 -15.56 -5.38 1.63
CA ILE A 82 -16.32 -4.23 1.14
C ILE A 82 -17.05 -3.59 2.33
N PRO A 83 -16.68 -2.38 2.74
CA PRO A 83 -17.39 -1.68 3.80
C PRO A 83 -18.71 -1.10 3.27
N PRO A 84 -19.70 -0.85 4.15
CA PRO A 84 -20.98 -0.27 3.76
C PRO A 84 -20.86 1.19 3.30
N GLU A 85 -19.95 1.94 3.92
CA GLU A 85 -19.70 3.35 3.62
C GLU A 85 -18.23 3.68 3.88
N ILE A 86 -17.67 4.61 3.11
CA ILE A 86 -16.30 5.10 3.24
C ILE A 86 -16.28 6.62 3.17
N GLN A 87 -15.57 7.22 4.11
CA GLN A 87 -15.25 8.64 4.05
C GLN A 87 -14.14 8.90 3.00
N PRO A 88 -14.15 10.07 2.35
CA PRO A 88 -13.06 10.46 1.47
C PRO A 88 -11.76 10.59 2.27
N SER A 89 -10.64 10.32 1.60
CA SER A 89 -9.31 10.63 2.12
C SER A 89 -8.75 11.89 1.46
N LYS A 90 -7.95 12.63 2.21
CA LYS A 90 -7.12 13.73 1.67
C LYS A 90 -5.92 13.22 0.86
N TYR A 91 -5.59 11.93 1.01
CA TYR A 91 -4.51 11.25 0.29
C TYR A 91 -5.09 10.17 -0.62
N TYR A 92 -4.35 9.77 -1.65
CA TYR A 92 -4.67 8.53 -2.34
C TYR A 92 -4.34 7.35 -1.44
N ILE A 93 -5.30 6.46 -1.22
CA ILE A 93 -5.12 5.24 -0.44
C ILE A 93 -5.67 4.04 -1.21
N GLU A 94 -4.83 3.02 -1.39
CA GLU A 94 -5.22 1.75 -1.98
C GLU A 94 -5.05 0.62 -0.97
N PHE A 95 -6.16 -0.02 -0.62
CA PHE A 95 -6.21 -1.16 0.27
C PHE A 95 -6.09 -2.45 -0.54
N HIS A 96 -5.07 -3.27 -0.30
CA HIS A 96 -4.80 -4.52 -1.02
C HIS A 96 -5.24 -5.71 -0.17
N ASN A 97 -6.37 -6.34 -0.53
CA ASN A 97 -6.94 -7.48 0.22
C ASN A 97 -7.12 -7.22 1.73
N VAL A 98 -7.39 -5.97 2.11
CA VAL A 98 -7.63 -5.56 3.50
C VAL A 98 -8.82 -4.63 3.56
N ARG A 99 -9.53 -4.63 4.70
CA ARG A 99 -10.72 -3.81 4.87
C ARG A 99 -10.34 -2.33 5.07
N PRO A 100 -11.02 -1.37 4.42
CA PRO A 100 -10.70 0.06 4.52
C PRO A 100 -11.19 0.74 5.82
N GLU A 101 -10.66 0.38 6.99
CA GLU A 101 -11.18 0.88 8.28
C GLU A 101 -10.43 2.11 8.84
N ASN A 102 -9.16 2.32 8.47
CA ASN A 102 -8.27 3.30 9.14
C ASN A 102 -8.11 4.63 8.37
N ILE A 103 -9.12 5.09 7.65
CA ILE A 103 -9.02 6.31 6.82
C ILE A 103 -8.77 7.57 7.68
N SER A 104 -9.38 7.64 8.86
CA SER A 104 -9.20 8.74 9.81
C SER A 104 -7.75 8.87 10.28
N PHE A 105 -7.07 7.74 10.48
CA PHE A 105 -5.64 7.71 10.79
C PHE A 105 -4.82 8.33 9.66
N PHE A 106 -5.02 7.91 8.41
CA PHE A 106 -4.30 8.53 7.29
C PHE A 106 -4.62 10.02 7.19
N ASN A 107 -5.88 10.43 7.38
CA ASN A 107 -6.27 11.83 7.35
C ASN A 107 -5.66 12.68 8.48
N SER A 108 -5.15 12.09 9.58
CA SER A 108 -4.49 12.84 10.66
C SER A 108 -3.03 13.19 10.35
N LEU A 109 -2.37 12.45 9.44
CA LEU A 109 -0.95 12.64 9.09
C LEU A 109 -0.72 14.00 8.42
N SER A 110 0.40 14.66 8.70
CA SER A 110 0.73 16.03 8.27
C SER A 110 1.54 16.15 6.96
N PHE A 111 1.51 15.14 6.09
CA PHE A 111 2.19 15.21 4.79
C PHE A 111 1.53 16.23 3.85
N TYR A 112 2.33 16.87 2.99
CA TYR A 112 1.79 17.76 1.96
C TYR A 112 1.15 16.96 0.81
N SER A 113 1.88 15.97 0.27
CA SER A 113 1.38 15.03 -0.73
C SER A 113 1.84 13.62 -0.39
N ALA A 114 0.89 12.68 -0.31
CA ALA A 114 1.17 11.29 -0.04
C ALA A 114 0.20 10.33 -0.75
N GLU A 115 0.72 9.15 -1.05
CA GLU A 115 0.04 8.00 -1.64
C GLU A 115 0.36 6.78 -0.77
N PHE A 116 -0.66 6.05 -0.34
CA PHE A 116 -0.54 4.90 0.55
C PHE A 116 -1.09 3.63 -0.09
N HIS A 117 -0.32 2.56 -0.05
CA HIS A 117 -0.77 1.22 -0.40
C HIS A 117 -0.72 0.35 0.86
N VAL A 118 -1.90 -0.01 1.38
CA VAL A 118 -2.06 -0.77 2.61
C VAL A 118 -2.17 -2.25 2.26
N PHE A 119 -1.16 -3.03 2.64
CA PHE A 119 -1.15 -4.49 2.52
C PHE A 119 -1.44 -5.12 3.89
N PRO A 120 -1.79 -6.42 3.95
CA PRO A 120 -2.04 -7.10 5.22
C PRO A 120 -0.88 -7.04 6.22
N SER A 121 0.36 -6.86 5.75
CA SER A 121 1.57 -6.93 6.58
C SER A 121 2.42 -5.66 6.63
N TYR A 122 2.10 -4.65 5.81
CA TYR A 122 2.83 -3.38 5.78
C TYR A 122 2.07 -2.32 4.99
N ILE A 123 2.45 -1.06 5.18
CA ILE A 123 2.01 0.07 4.38
C ILE A 123 3.20 0.51 3.53
N PHE A 124 3.01 0.54 2.21
CA PHE A 124 3.92 1.23 1.31
C PHE A 124 3.48 2.68 1.19
N CYS A 125 4.42 3.60 1.38
CA CYS A 125 4.15 5.02 1.33
C CYS A 125 4.99 5.64 0.22
N LYS A 126 4.37 6.55 -0.54
CA LYS A 126 5.05 7.47 -1.42
C LYS A 126 4.69 8.88 -1.00
N ILE A 127 5.65 9.62 -0.46
CA ILE A 127 5.45 10.91 0.21
C ILE A 127 6.41 11.90 -0.43
N ASP A 128 5.92 12.94 -1.10
CA ASP A 128 6.76 13.91 -1.85
C ASP A 128 7.93 13.25 -2.63
N GLU A 129 7.63 12.18 -3.38
CA GLU A 129 8.58 11.35 -4.16
C GLU A 129 9.49 10.39 -3.35
N TYR A 130 9.57 10.54 -2.03
CA TYR A 130 10.21 9.55 -1.16
C TYR A 130 9.38 8.27 -1.13
N ARG A 131 10.04 7.12 -0.99
CA ARG A 131 9.38 5.83 -0.86
C ARG A 131 9.81 5.14 0.43
N CYS A 132 8.86 4.66 1.22
CA CYS A 132 9.15 3.87 2.40
C CYS A 132 8.12 2.74 2.58
N LYS A 133 8.44 1.80 3.47
CA LYS A 133 7.54 0.77 3.95
C LYS A 133 7.53 0.82 5.47
N VAL A 134 6.36 0.67 6.08
CA VAL A 134 6.23 0.60 7.54
C VAL A 134 5.34 -0.57 7.91
N LYS A 135 5.63 -1.26 9.01
CA LYS A 135 4.74 -2.29 9.56
C LYS A 135 3.79 -1.73 10.61
N GLU A 136 4.17 -0.62 11.24
CA GLU A 136 3.49 -0.02 12.38
C GLU A 136 3.08 1.40 12.05
N GLU A 137 1.81 1.73 12.32
CA GLU A 137 1.24 3.06 12.10
C GLU A 137 1.99 4.14 12.90
N GLU A 138 2.51 3.81 14.08
CA GLU A 138 3.28 4.74 14.92
C GLU A 138 4.54 5.28 14.23
N ILE A 139 5.20 4.47 13.40
CA ILE A 139 6.37 4.90 12.61
C ILE A 139 5.92 5.92 11.57
N LEU A 140 4.75 5.74 10.98
CA LEU A 140 4.20 6.67 10.01
C LEU A 140 3.76 7.99 10.65
N THR A 141 3.13 7.93 11.83
CA THR A 141 2.86 9.11 12.66
C THR A 141 4.15 9.87 12.92
N LYS A 142 5.19 9.19 13.41
CA LYS A 142 6.46 9.84 13.71
C LYS A 142 7.11 10.43 12.46
N LEU A 143 7.07 9.69 11.34
CA LEU A 143 7.56 10.17 10.06
C LEU A 143 6.84 11.47 9.66
N SER A 144 5.51 11.54 9.84
CA SER A 144 4.72 12.72 9.48
C SER A 144 5.10 13.98 10.27
N GLU A 145 5.50 13.83 11.53
CA GLU A 145 5.98 14.92 12.38
C GLU A 145 7.35 15.45 11.91
N ILE A 146 8.27 14.55 11.56
CA ILE A 146 9.66 14.90 11.24
C ILE A 146 9.91 15.13 9.74
N PHE A 147 8.93 14.89 8.88
CA PHE A 147 9.15 14.79 7.44
C PHE A 147 9.69 16.07 6.81
N SER A 148 9.23 17.23 7.29
CA SER A 148 9.74 18.54 6.87
C SER A 148 11.25 18.66 7.09
N THR A 149 11.73 18.22 8.26
CA THR A 149 13.16 18.15 8.58
C THR A 149 13.90 17.21 7.62
N ILE A 150 13.36 16.01 7.37
CA ILE A 150 13.95 15.05 6.43
C ILE A 150 14.05 15.60 5.01
N LYS A 151 13.01 16.30 4.55
CA LYS A 151 12.96 16.92 3.21
C LYS A 151 13.99 18.04 3.04
N ASN A 152 14.31 18.76 4.12
CA ASN A 152 15.29 19.84 4.08
C ASN A 152 16.74 19.36 3.96
N ILE A 153 17.02 18.12 4.34
CA ILE A 153 18.40 17.60 4.46
C ILE A 153 18.71 16.47 3.48
N THR A 154 17.69 15.90 2.84
CA THR A 154 17.86 14.81 1.86
C THR A 154 17.20 15.15 0.54
N LYS A 155 17.67 14.55 -0.55
CA LYS A 155 16.89 14.46 -1.80
C LYS A 155 15.96 13.24 -1.75
N PRO A 156 14.85 13.22 -2.51
CA PRO A 156 13.98 12.04 -2.59
C PRO A 156 14.75 10.75 -2.88
N PHE A 157 14.49 9.73 -2.06
CA PHE A 157 15.10 8.42 -2.20
C PHE A 157 14.19 7.30 -1.66
N ASN A 158 14.59 6.05 -1.87
CA ASN A 158 13.89 4.88 -1.31
C ASN A 158 14.46 4.54 0.08
N MET A 159 13.72 4.90 1.13
CA MET A 159 14.02 4.60 2.54
C MET A 159 13.82 3.12 2.90
N ASN A 160 13.19 2.32 2.02
CA ASN A 160 12.79 0.93 2.28
C ASN A 160 11.98 0.80 3.59
N PHE A 161 12.09 -0.34 4.28
CA PHE A 161 11.41 -0.57 5.55
C PHE A 161 11.98 0.29 6.66
N LEU A 162 11.16 1.16 7.25
CA LEU A 162 11.45 1.90 8.47
C LEU A 162 10.92 1.11 9.66
N ASN A 163 11.78 0.85 10.65
CA ASN A 163 11.47 -0.06 11.75
C ASN A 163 11.82 0.51 13.13
N ASN A 164 12.56 1.62 13.22
CA ASN A 164 12.96 2.19 14.51
C ASN A 164 12.29 3.55 14.74
N LYS A 165 11.22 3.57 15.54
CA LYS A 165 10.48 4.78 15.90
C LYS A 165 11.34 5.79 16.65
N GLU A 166 12.15 5.33 17.59
CA GLU A 166 12.93 6.18 18.50
C GLU A 166 14.09 6.87 17.77
N LYS A 167 14.77 6.13 16.89
CA LYS A 167 15.91 6.61 16.09
C LYS A 167 15.56 6.82 14.62
N LEU A 168 14.32 7.22 14.31
CA LEU A 168 13.82 7.29 12.93
C LEU A 168 14.62 8.25 12.04
N ILE A 169 15.00 9.43 12.56
CA ILE A 169 15.85 10.37 11.83
C ILE A 169 17.20 9.71 11.50
N CYS A 170 17.85 9.10 12.49
CA CYS A 170 19.10 8.37 12.31
C CYS A 170 18.97 7.27 11.25
N GLU A 171 17.93 6.44 11.34
CA GLU A 171 17.64 5.38 10.38
C GLU A 171 17.55 5.93 8.95
N ILE A 172 16.82 7.03 8.75
CA ILE A 172 16.64 7.66 7.44
C ILE A 172 17.96 8.25 6.93
N ILE A 173 18.70 8.97 7.75
CA ILE A 173 19.95 9.64 7.34
C ILE A 173 21.07 8.64 7.06
N LEU A 174 21.18 7.56 7.85
CA LEU A 174 22.11 6.48 7.55
C LEU A 174 21.79 5.84 6.19
N LYS A 175 20.51 5.55 5.92
CA LYS A 175 20.09 4.97 4.64
C LYS A 175 20.31 5.90 3.46
N TYR A 176 20.13 7.20 3.65
CA TYR A 176 20.45 8.22 2.64
C TYR A 176 21.95 8.19 2.29
N ASN A 177 22.81 7.99 3.29
CA ASN A 177 24.26 7.82 3.13
C ASN A 177 24.68 6.38 2.74
N GLY A 178 23.73 5.52 2.36
CA GLY A 178 24.01 4.16 1.88
C GLY A 178 24.20 3.09 2.97
N ILE A 179 24.06 3.45 4.25
CA ILE A 179 24.21 2.52 5.39
C ILE A 179 22.86 1.89 5.69
N ARG A 180 22.75 0.57 5.53
CA ARG A 180 21.47 -0.17 5.64
C ARG A 180 21.44 -1.25 6.71
N ASN A 181 22.56 -1.50 7.40
CA ASN A 181 22.57 -2.42 8.53
C ASN A 181 21.77 -1.81 9.69
N PRO A 182 20.68 -2.45 10.16
CA PRO A 182 19.89 -1.94 11.28
C PRO A 182 20.69 -1.75 12.57
N GLU A 183 21.72 -2.57 12.79
CA GLU A 183 22.58 -2.46 13.99
C GLU A 183 23.39 -1.16 14.02
N GLU A 184 23.65 -0.56 12.85
CA GLU A 184 24.40 0.70 12.75
C GLU A 184 23.62 1.91 13.25
N ILE A 185 22.30 1.78 13.43
CA ILE A 185 21.44 2.82 14.00
C ILE A 185 21.90 3.15 15.43
N GLU A 186 22.43 2.18 16.17
CA GLU A 186 22.91 2.41 17.54
C GLU A 186 24.15 3.30 17.59
N ASN A 187 24.94 3.32 16.52
CA ASN A 187 26.12 4.19 16.37
C ASN A 187 25.78 5.60 15.86
N CYS A 188 24.49 5.89 15.68
CA CYS A 188 23.99 7.19 15.29
C CYS A 188 23.28 7.87 16.46
N GLU A 189 23.61 9.14 16.66
CA GLU A 189 23.03 10.01 17.68
C GLU A 189 22.74 11.39 17.11
N ILE A 190 21.85 12.10 17.79
CA ILE A 190 21.50 13.48 17.49
C ILE A 190 21.96 14.32 18.67
N ILE A 191 22.95 15.18 18.45
CA ILE A 191 23.44 16.13 19.45
C ILE A 191 23.19 17.53 18.91
N ASP A 192 22.45 18.32 19.67
CA ASP A 192 21.94 19.63 19.26
C ASP A 192 21.18 19.54 17.92
N ASP A 193 21.78 20.08 16.86
CA ASP A 193 21.28 20.14 15.50
C ASP A 193 22.06 19.21 14.54
N LYS A 194 22.87 18.29 15.05
CA LYS A 194 23.75 17.44 14.24
C LYS A 194 23.43 15.97 14.39
N VAL A 195 23.32 15.30 13.24
CA VAL A 195 23.29 13.84 13.18
C VAL A 195 24.73 13.37 13.10
N ILE A 196 25.17 12.68 14.14
CA ILE A 196 26.53 12.17 14.31
C ILE A 196 26.50 10.66 14.16
N TYR A 197 27.40 10.12 13.35
CA TYR A 197 27.59 8.69 13.18
C TYR A 197 29.07 8.35 13.32
N LYS A 198 29.40 7.47 14.28
CA LYS A 198 30.78 7.08 14.61
C LYS A 198 31.71 8.30 14.77
N GLY A 199 31.24 9.32 15.48
CA GLY A 199 31.99 10.56 15.76
C GLY A 199 32.06 11.57 14.61
N ASN A 200 31.45 11.29 13.45
CA ASN A 200 31.44 12.19 12.31
C ASN A 200 30.06 12.81 12.11
N ILE A 201 29.99 14.12 11.86
CA ILE A 201 28.75 14.79 11.47
C ILE A 201 28.39 14.33 10.06
N ILE A 202 27.22 13.71 9.90
CA ILE A 202 26.72 13.21 8.61
C ILE A 202 25.50 13.98 8.09
N ALA A 203 24.86 14.79 8.94
CA ALA A 203 23.85 15.76 8.55
C ALA A 203 23.68 16.84 9.62
N GLN A 204 23.12 17.99 9.23
CA GLN A 204 22.68 19.05 10.14
C GLN A 204 21.16 19.20 10.01
N ILE A 205 20.43 19.01 11.11
CA ILE A 205 18.98 19.12 11.22
C ILE A 205 18.60 20.48 11.79
N ASN A 206 17.91 21.31 11.02
CA ASN A 206 17.24 22.48 11.60
C ASN A 206 16.00 22.00 12.34
N LEU A 207 16.15 21.68 13.63
CA LEU A 207 15.00 21.45 14.49
C LEU A 207 14.24 22.78 14.61
N PRO A 208 12.91 22.80 14.40
CA PRO A 208 12.14 23.98 14.79
C PRO A 208 12.37 24.24 16.30
N PRO A 209 12.39 25.51 16.72
CA PRO A 209 12.59 25.89 18.12
C PRO A 209 11.54 25.30 19.06
#